data_AF-A0A0D3BVT9-F1
#
_entry.id   AF-A0A0D3BVT9-F1
#
_cell.length_a   1.000
_cell.length_b   1.000
_cell.length_c   1.000
_cell.angle_alpha   90.00
_cell.angle_beta   90.00
_cell.angle_gamma   90.00
#
_symmetry.space_group_name_H-M   'P 1'
#
loop_
_entity.id
_entity.type
_entity.pdbx_description
1 polymer ?
#
loop_
_entity_poly.entity_id
_entity_poly.type
_entity_poly.pdbx_seq_one_letter_code
_entity_poly.pdbx_strand_id
1 'polypeptide(L)'
;MDERFDQIFDQQFENLLIHHGIINIFGDEYLRRPTPEDIQRLLDIGEIRRFSGMLGSIDCMHWEWKNCPTAWKGQYTRGSGKPTIVLEAVASQDLWIWHAFFGPPGTLNDINILDRLPVFDDILQGRAPKVKYNVNRHEYHLAYYLTDGIYPKWATFVQSIPLPQGPKASLFATHQEVVRKVVERVFGVLQARFAIVKNPALLWDKIKIGKIMRACIILHNMIVEDERDGYTQFDVSVFAQPESSRILEVDFTYSTYMHSNLGNMMSIRNRVRDRTIHQQLKADLVEHIWQKFGTNQDFD
;
A
#
# COMPACT_ATOMS: atom_id res chain seq x y z
N MET A 1 11.90 23.26 -6.29
CA MET A 1 10.58 23.60 -6.86
C MET A 1 10.24 25.00 -6.36
N ASP A 2 9.83 25.93 -7.24
CA ASP A 2 9.66 27.37 -6.97
C ASP A 2 8.27 27.63 -6.33
N GLU A 3 8.20 28.41 -5.25
CA GLU A 3 6.95 28.76 -4.53
C GLU A 3 5.89 29.40 -5.44
N ARG A 4 6.30 30.02 -6.57
CA ARG A 4 5.36 30.51 -7.59
C ARG A 4 4.72 29.40 -8.41
N PHE A 5 5.44 28.30 -8.64
CA PHE A 5 4.91 27.13 -9.32
C PHE A 5 3.82 26.48 -8.46
N ASP A 6 4.05 26.36 -7.15
CA ASP A 6 3.07 25.81 -6.20
C ASP A 6 1.80 26.68 -6.13
N GLN A 7 1.92 28.01 -6.09
CA GLN A 7 0.77 28.91 -6.06
C GLN A 7 -0.04 28.92 -7.38
N ILE A 8 0.65 28.93 -8.53
CA ILE A 8 -0.02 28.88 -9.83
C ILE A 8 -0.64 27.51 -10.07
N PHE A 9 0.07 26.45 -9.67
CA PHE A 9 -0.43 25.09 -9.73
C PHE A 9 -1.68 24.95 -8.88
N ASP A 10 -1.68 25.36 -7.61
CA ASP A 10 -2.87 25.32 -6.74
C ASP A 10 -4.05 26.13 -7.28
N GLN A 11 -3.80 27.32 -7.84
CA GLN A 11 -4.84 28.19 -8.38
C GLN A 11 -5.41 27.70 -9.72
N GLN A 12 -4.60 27.02 -10.55
CA GLN A 12 -5.04 26.36 -11.77
C GLN A 12 -5.63 24.97 -11.51
N PHE A 13 -5.21 24.30 -10.43
CA PHE A 13 -5.66 22.95 -10.07
C PHE A 13 -7.17 22.96 -9.88
N GLU A 14 -7.81 24.02 -9.38
CA GLU A 14 -9.27 24.06 -9.25
C GLU A 14 -10.04 23.97 -10.60
N ASN A 15 -9.38 24.10 -11.75
CA ASN A 15 -10.00 23.90 -13.06
C ASN A 15 -10.22 22.42 -13.37
N LEU A 16 -11.49 22.03 -13.51
CA LEU A 16 -11.92 20.65 -13.80
C LEU A 16 -11.18 19.95 -14.94
N LEU A 17 -10.71 20.70 -15.95
CA LEU A 17 -10.06 20.15 -17.14
C LEU A 17 -8.69 19.55 -16.82
N ILE A 18 -7.95 20.11 -15.85
CA ILE A 18 -6.57 19.70 -15.58
C ILE A 18 -6.54 18.32 -14.94
N HIS A 19 -7.38 18.04 -13.94
CA HIS A 19 -7.40 16.69 -13.34
C HIS A 19 -7.89 15.61 -14.30
N HIS A 20 -8.85 15.91 -15.17
CA HIS A 20 -9.31 14.95 -16.17
C HIS A 20 -8.20 14.62 -17.17
N GLY A 21 -7.47 15.64 -17.63
CA GLY A 21 -6.30 15.45 -18.49
C GLY A 21 -5.26 14.58 -17.80
N ILE A 22 -4.87 14.90 -16.57
CA ILE A 22 -3.88 14.12 -15.80
C ILE A 22 -4.32 12.67 -15.65
N ILE A 23 -5.55 12.44 -15.20
CA ILE A 23 -6.06 11.08 -14.97
C ILE A 23 -6.11 10.28 -16.28
N ASN A 24 -6.60 10.89 -17.37
CA ASN A 24 -6.78 10.18 -18.63
C ASN A 24 -5.46 9.91 -19.36
N ILE A 25 -4.47 10.80 -19.23
CA ILE A 25 -3.20 10.69 -19.95
C ILE A 25 -2.19 9.85 -19.15
N PHE A 26 -2.09 10.09 -17.84
CA PHE A 26 -1.03 9.53 -16.99
C PHE A 26 -1.54 8.47 -16.00
N GLY A 27 -2.85 8.29 -15.85
CA GLY A 27 -3.41 7.40 -14.85
C GLY A 27 -3.01 5.94 -15.02
N ASP A 28 -2.95 5.45 -16.26
CA ASP A 28 -2.61 4.06 -16.57
C ASP A 28 -1.13 3.75 -16.40
N GLU A 29 -0.28 4.77 -16.32
CA GLU A 29 1.17 4.65 -16.12
C GLU A 29 1.56 4.87 -14.65
N TYR A 30 1.00 5.91 -14.03
CA TYR A 30 1.44 6.38 -12.71
C TYR A 30 0.49 6.02 -11.57
N LEU A 31 -0.72 5.51 -11.84
CA LEU A 31 -1.57 4.89 -10.80
C LEU A 31 -2.09 3.56 -11.32
N ARG A 32 -1.15 2.65 -11.50
CA ARG A 32 -1.34 1.35 -12.12
C ARG A 32 -0.99 0.22 -11.17
N ARG A 33 -1.37 -0.98 -11.60
CA ARG A 33 -0.97 -2.21 -10.94
C ARG A 33 0.53 -2.45 -11.13
N PRO A 34 1.22 -3.06 -10.14
CA PRO A 34 2.58 -3.54 -10.31
C PRO A 34 2.66 -4.52 -11.48
N THR A 35 3.65 -4.35 -12.35
CA THR A 35 4.06 -5.35 -13.35
C THR A 35 4.78 -6.52 -12.66
N PRO A 36 4.98 -7.67 -13.33
CA PRO A 36 5.83 -8.73 -12.79
C PRO A 36 7.22 -8.25 -12.35
N GLU A 37 7.81 -7.33 -13.10
CA GLU A 37 9.12 -6.71 -12.80
C GLU A 37 9.04 -5.85 -11.53
N ASP A 38 7.97 -5.05 -11.39
CA ASP A 38 7.72 -4.29 -10.16
C ASP A 38 7.55 -5.22 -8.96
N ILE A 39 6.78 -6.31 -9.10
CA ILE A 39 6.57 -7.29 -8.04
C ILE A 39 7.90 -7.92 -7.63
N GLN A 40 8.73 -8.35 -8.57
CA GLN A 40 10.03 -8.93 -8.27
C GLN A 40 10.89 -7.92 -7.48
N ARG A 41 10.96 -6.67 -7.94
CA ARG A 41 11.70 -5.60 -7.24
C ARG A 41 11.17 -5.36 -5.83
N LEU A 42 9.85 -5.36 -5.65
CA LEU A 42 9.23 -5.20 -4.32
C LEU A 42 9.55 -6.37 -3.40
N LEU A 43 9.52 -7.60 -3.91
CA LEU A 43 9.89 -8.81 -3.16
C LEU A 43 11.36 -8.79 -2.74
N ASP A 44 12.27 -8.38 -3.62
CA ASP A 44 13.69 -8.26 -3.32
C ASP A 44 13.95 -7.21 -2.23
N ILE A 45 13.27 -6.06 -2.29
CA ILE A 45 13.31 -5.05 -1.22
C ILE A 45 12.73 -5.60 0.09
N GLY A 46 11.64 -6.39 0.02
CA GLY A 46 11.06 -7.07 1.16
C GLY A 46 12.03 -8.02 1.85
N GLU A 47 12.74 -8.85 1.08
CA GLU A 47 13.79 -9.76 1.56
C GLU A 47 14.91 -9.01 2.30
N ILE A 48 15.41 -7.92 1.70
CA ILE A 48 16.45 -7.06 2.29
C ILE A 48 15.98 -6.49 3.64
N ARG A 49 14.70 -6.12 3.72
CA ARG A 49 14.06 -5.61 4.94
C ARG A 49 13.63 -6.69 5.93
N ARG A 50 13.90 -7.97 5.64
CA ARG A 50 13.54 -9.15 6.46
C ARG A 50 12.04 -9.43 6.52
N PHE A 51 11.31 -8.99 5.50
CA PHE A 51 9.90 -9.27 5.27
C PHE A 51 9.72 -9.90 3.88
N SER A 52 10.30 -11.08 3.68
CA SER A 52 10.16 -11.86 2.44
C SER A 52 8.69 -12.10 2.09
N GLY A 53 8.30 -11.83 0.84
CA GLY A 53 6.90 -11.92 0.40
C GLY A 53 6.09 -10.62 0.55
N MET A 54 6.66 -9.57 1.14
CA MET A 54 6.00 -8.28 1.31
C MET A 54 6.04 -7.45 0.02
N LEU A 55 4.90 -6.89 -0.39
CA LEU A 55 4.83 -5.92 -1.50
C LEU A 55 4.85 -4.45 -1.04
N GLY A 56 4.49 -4.20 0.21
CA GLY A 56 4.42 -2.85 0.77
C GLY A 56 3.59 -2.83 2.05
N SER A 57 3.16 -1.63 2.44
CA SER A 57 2.18 -1.45 3.51
C SER A 57 0.93 -0.75 3.03
N ILE A 58 -0.18 -1.04 3.72
CA ILE A 58 -1.50 -0.50 3.45
C ILE A 58 -2.02 0.18 4.71
N ASP A 59 -2.60 1.36 4.53
CA ASP A 59 -3.20 2.13 5.61
C ASP A 59 -4.18 3.18 5.04
N CYS A 60 -4.93 3.79 5.96
CA CYS A 60 -5.93 4.82 5.68
C CYS A 60 -5.46 6.20 6.17
N MET A 61 -5.60 7.21 5.32
CA MET A 61 -5.55 8.61 5.70
C MET A 61 -6.97 9.18 5.78
N HIS A 62 -7.29 9.86 6.88
CA HIS A 62 -8.54 10.61 7.03
C HIS A 62 -8.35 12.07 6.66
N TRP A 63 -9.06 12.51 5.62
CA TRP A 63 -9.01 13.88 5.15
C TRP A 63 -10.29 14.66 5.56
N GLU A 64 -10.12 15.74 6.31
CA GLU A 64 -11.24 16.58 6.78
C GLU A 64 -12.00 17.21 5.60
N TRP A 65 -13.33 17.07 5.61
CA TRP A 65 -14.22 17.66 4.61
C TRP A 65 -14.99 18.84 5.21
N LYS A 66 -14.36 20.01 5.25
CA LYS A 66 -14.88 21.20 5.95
C LYS A 66 -16.27 21.61 5.46
N ASN A 67 -16.47 21.60 4.14
CA ASN A 67 -17.73 21.97 3.50
C ASN A 67 -18.60 20.75 3.16
N CYS A 68 -18.51 19.67 3.96
CA CYS A 68 -19.37 18.50 3.81
C CYS A 68 -20.86 18.91 3.86
N PRO A 69 -21.65 18.61 2.81
CA PRO A 69 -23.05 19.02 2.79
C PRO A 69 -23.83 18.37 3.94
N THR A 70 -24.80 19.09 4.51
CA THR A 70 -25.59 18.64 5.67
C THR A 70 -26.20 17.25 5.48
N ALA A 71 -26.67 16.95 4.26
CA ALA A 71 -27.25 15.64 3.91
C ALA A 71 -26.26 14.47 4.07
N TRP A 72 -24.96 14.70 3.95
CA TRP A 72 -23.91 13.68 4.08
C TRP A 72 -23.19 13.74 5.43
N LYS A 73 -23.29 14.86 6.17
CA LYS A 73 -22.53 15.10 7.39
C LYS A 73 -22.66 13.99 8.43
N GLY A 74 -23.87 13.43 8.60
CA GLY A 74 -24.11 12.32 9.53
C GLY A 74 -23.33 11.05 9.16
N GLN A 75 -23.21 10.74 7.86
CA GLN A 75 -22.49 9.56 7.38
C GLN A 75 -20.96 9.73 7.48
N TYR A 76 -20.44 10.94 7.31
CA TYR A 76 -18.99 11.21 7.26
C TYR A 76 -18.38 11.61 8.60
N THR A 77 -19.22 11.83 9.62
CA THR A 77 -18.78 12.25 10.96
C THR A 77 -18.78 11.07 11.93
N ARG A 78 -17.63 10.77 12.53
CA ARG A 78 -17.54 9.76 13.60
C ARG A 78 -17.78 10.43 14.95
N GLY A 79 -18.92 10.14 15.58
CA GLY A 79 -19.29 10.72 16.88
C GLY A 79 -19.51 12.25 16.82
N SER A 80 -18.88 12.99 17.73
CA SER A 80 -18.88 14.47 17.75
C SER A 80 -17.74 15.09 16.92
N GLY A 81 -17.01 14.27 16.14
CA GLY A 81 -15.86 14.71 15.36
C GLY A 81 -16.20 15.56 14.14
N LYS A 82 -15.21 15.77 13.28
CA LYS A 82 -15.40 16.44 11.99
C LYS A 82 -15.71 15.41 10.89
N PRO A 83 -16.47 15.79 9.84
CA PRO A 83 -16.67 14.93 8.69
C PRO A 83 -15.34 14.68 7.98
N THR A 84 -15.03 13.42 7.66
CA THR A 84 -13.79 13.01 6.97
C THR A 84 -14.08 12.05 5.82
N ILE A 85 -13.28 12.18 4.75
CA ILE A 85 -13.24 11.24 3.62
C ILE A 85 -11.96 10.42 3.74
N VAL A 86 -12.05 9.11 3.54
CA VAL A 86 -10.90 8.20 3.65
C VAL A 86 -10.19 8.08 2.29
N LEU A 87 -8.86 8.11 2.34
CA LEU A 87 -7.95 7.59 1.33
C LEU A 87 -7.30 6.32 1.89
N GLU A 88 -7.62 5.15 1.36
CA GLU A 88 -6.80 3.96 1.59
C GLU A 88 -5.75 3.89 0.48
N ALA A 89 -4.51 3.60 0.82
CA ALA A 89 -3.44 3.45 -0.15
C ALA A 89 -2.53 2.27 0.17
N VAL A 90 -1.98 1.65 -0.88
CA VAL A 90 -0.85 0.73 -0.80
C VAL A 90 0.38 1.47 -1.29
N ALA A 91 1.43 1.51 -0.46
CA ALA A 91 2.67 2.16 -0.80
C ALA A 91 3.90 1.28 -0.57
N SER A 92 4.94 1.51 -1.35
CA SER A 92 6.25 0.89 -1.21
C SER A 92 7.29 1.84 -0.65
N GLN A 93 8.44 1.28 -0.29
CA GLN A 93 9.55 1.97 0.39
C GLN A 93 10.00 3.24 -0.31
N ASP A 94 9.97 3.23 -1.63
CA ASP A 94 10.37 4.26 -2.57
C ASP A 94 9.31 5.37 -2.75
N LEU A 95 8.32 5.43 -1.84
CA LEU A 95 7.21 6.37 -1.81
C LEU A 95 6.20 6.21 -2.95
N TRP A 96 6.33 5.19 -3.80
CA TRP A 96 5.36 4.93 -4.86
C TRP A 96 4.03 4.43 -4.29
N ILE A 97 2.92 4.99 -4.78
CA ILE A 97 1.56 4.55 -4.45
C ILE A 97 1.07 3.60 -5.55
N TRP A 98 0.94 2.32 -5.25
CA TRP A 98 0.49 1.30 -6.21
C TRP A 98 -1.04 1.19 -6.28
N HIS A 99 -1.71 1.52 -5.18
CA HIS A 99 -3.15 1.45 -5.08
C HIS A 99 -3.67 2.64 -4.28
N ALA A 100 -4.83 3.16 -4.69
CA ALA A 100 -5.55 4.19 -3.97
C ALA A 100 -7.05 3.99 -4.11
N PHE A 101 -7.77 3.98 -2.99
CA PHE A 101 -9.22 4.00 -2.95
C PHE A 101 -9.70 5.16 -2.10
N PHE A 102 -10.44 6.07 -2.72
CA PHE A 102 -10.84 7.34 -2.11
C PHE A 102 -12.35 7.57 -2.17
N GLY A 103 -12.90 8.18 -1.13
CA GLY A 103 -14.31 8.54 -1.07
C GLY A 103 -15.16 7.86 0.00
N PRO A 104 -14.79 6.72 0.60
CA PRO A 104 -15.51 6.18 1.75
C PRO A 104 -15.61 7.19 2.90
N PRO A 105 -16.74 7.23 3.64
CA PRO A 105 -16.83 8.00 4.87
C PRO A 105 -15.84 7.52 5.93
N GLY A 106 -15.24 8.43 6.69
CA GLY A 106 -14.35 8.08 7.81
C GLY A 106 -15.03 7.40 9.01
N THR A 107 -16.35 7.19 8.96
CA THR A 107 -17.09 6.33 9.89
C THR A 107 -16.95 4.85 9.56
N LEU A 108 -16.56 4.51 8.32
CA LEU A 108 -16.27 3.13 7.96
C LEU A 108 -14.92 2.75 8.57
N ASN A 109 -14.95 1.74 9.44
CA ASN A 109 -13.73 1.06 9.87
C ASN A 109 -13.11 0.34 8.66
N ASP A 110 -11.79 0.19 8.65
CA ASP A 110 -11.01 -0.45 7.56
C ASP A 110 -11.60 -1.80 7.10
N ILE A 111 -12.15 -2.59 8.04
CA ILE A 111 -12.84 -3.86 7.73
C ILE A 111 -14.02 -3.73 6.76
N ASN A 112 -14.78 -2.62 6.81
CA ASN A 112 -15.92 -2.37 5.92
C ASN A 112 -15.50 -1.78 4.57
N ILE A 113 -14.29 -1.21 4.51
CA ILE A 113 -13.69 -0.72 3.28
C ILE A 113 -13.19 -1.95 2.48
N LEU A 114 -12.58 -2.95 3.14
CA LEU A 114 -11.99 -4.16 2.51
C LEU A 114 -12.96 -5.04 1.74
N ASP A 115 -14.22 -5.17 2.17
CA ASP A 115 -15.22 -5.89 1.40
C ASP A 115 -15.68 -5.15 0.12
N ARG A 116 -15.25 -3.89 -0.05
CA ARG A 116 -15.55 -3.02 -1.20
C ARG A 116 -14.30 -2.65 -1.99
N LEU A 117 -13.13 -3.15 -1.59
CA LEU A 117 -11.85 -2.69 -2.13
C LEU A 117 -11.41 -3.48 -3.36
N PRO A 118 -11.06 -2.78 -4.45
CA PRO A 118 -10.54 -3.43 -5.65
C PRO A 118 -9.08 -3.87 -5.51
N VAL A 119 -8.43 -3.61 -4.37
CA VAL A 119 -7.02 -3.97 -4.12
C VAL A 119 -6.73 -5.46 -4.34
N PHE A 120 -7.74 -6.32 -4.10
CA PHE A 120 -7.64 -7.77 -4.31
C PHE A 120 -8.27 -8.27 -5.60
N ASP A 121 -8.82 -7.39 -6.45
CA ASP A 121 -9.59 -7.82 -7.62
C ASP A 121 -8.79 -8.72 -8.55
N ASP A 122 -7.50 -8.44 -8.74
CA ASP A 122 -6.66 -9.29 -9.58
C ASP A 122 -6.30 -10.60 -8.93
N ILE A 123 -6.11 -10.62 -7.61
CA ILE A 123 -5.89 -11.90 -6.92
C ILE A 123 -7.18 -12.72 -7.03
N LEU A 124 -8.33 -12.13 -6.72
CA LEU A 124 -9.64 -12.79 -6.77
C LEU A 124 -10.02 -13.28 -8.18
N GLN A 125 -9.71 -12.49 -9.20
CA GLN A 125 -9.96 -12.83 -10.61
C GLN A 125 -8.83 -13.68 -11.20
N GLY A 126 -7.84 -14.08 -10.39
CA GLY A 126 -6.72 -14.90 -10.80
C GLY A 126 -5.83 -14.25 -11.85
N ARG A 127 -5.76 -12.92 -11.93
CA ARG A 127 -4.87 -12.18 -12.84
C ARG A 127 -3.55 -11.75 -12.20
N ALA A 128 -3.46 -11.76 -10.87
CA ALA A 128 -2.24 -11.39 -10.18
C ALA A 128 -1.10 -12.35 -10.54
N PRO A 129 0.12 -11.85 -10.81
CA PRO A 129 1.28 -12.69 -11.03
C PRO A 129 1.49 -13.67 -9.88
N LYS A 130 1.86 -14.90 -10.22
CA LYS A 130 2.20 -15.91 -9.20
C LYS A 130 3.56 -15.56 -8.63
N VAL A 131 3.64 -15.58 -7.31
CA VAL A 131 4.89 -15.37 -6.57
C VAL A 131 5.28 -16.65 -5.86
N LYS A 132 6.55 -16.78 -5.55
CA LYS A 132 7.10 -17.86 -4.73
C LYS A 132 8.14 -17.30 -3.77
N TYR A 133 8.02 -17.63 -2.49
CA TYR A 133 8.99 -17.25 -1.47
C TYR A 133 9.01 -18.22 -0.29
N ASN A 134 10.11 -18.21 0.47
CA ASN A 134 10.29 -19.07 1.63
C ASN A 134 10.51 -18.25 2.91
N VAL A 135 9.81 -18.62 3.99
CA VAL A 135 10.05 -18.07 5.34
C VAL A 135 10.12 -19.24 6.30
N ASN A 136 11.17 -19.29 7.12
CA ASN A 136 11.37 -20.34 8.13
C ASN A 136 11.18 -21.79 7.56
N ARG A 137 11.67 -22.04 6.34
CA ARG A 137 11.56 -23.32 5.59
C ARG A 137 10.16 -23.68 5.09
N HIS A 138 9.17 -22.82 5.25
CA HIS A 138 7.87 -22.98 4.62
C HIS A 138 7.77 -22.14 3.35
N GLU A 139 7.17 -22.72 2.32
CA GLU A 139 6.97 -22.10 1.01
C GLU A 139 5.59 -21.45 0.92
N TYR A 140 5.56 -20.24 0.36
CA TYR A 140 4.38 -19.42 0.22
C TYR A 140 4.21 -18.93 -1.22
N HIS A 141 2.96 -18.82 -1.66
CA HIS A 141 2.59 -18.44 -3.02
C HIS A 141 1.70 -17.19 -3.12
N LEU A 142 1.47 -16.51 -2.00
CA LEU A 142 0.67 -15.30 -1.92
C LEU A 142 1.51 -14.23 -1.26
N ALA A 143 1.82 -13.18 -2.02
CA ALA A 143 2.43 -12.00 -1.45
C ALA A 143 1.47 -11.31 -0.46
N TYR A 144 2.02 -10.51 0.45
CA TYR A 144 1.23 -9.85 1.48
C TYR A 144 1.60 -8.38 1.64
N TYR A 145 0.72 -7.66 2.34
CA TYR A 145 0.95 -6.29 2.80
C TYR A 145 1.07 -6.24 4.33
N LEU A 146 1.93 -5.35 4.82
CA LEU A 146 1.96 -5.02 6.24
C LEU A 146 0.79 -4.09 6.57
N THR A 147 0.09 -4.40 7.66
CA THR A 147 -1.08 -3.66 8.11
C THR A 147 -0.99 -3.36 9.59
N ASP A 148 -1.84 -2.46 10.09
CA ASP A 148 -2.02 -2.30 11.52
C ASP A 148 -2.86 -3.45 12.12
N GLY A 149 -3.24 -3.32 13.40
CA GLY A 149 -4.00 -4.34 14.12
C GLY A 149 -5.51 -4.39 13.82
N ILE A 150 -6.08 -3.43 13.08
CA ILE A 150 -7.54 -3.37 12.84
C ILE A 150 -7.99 -4.02 11.53
N TYR A 151 -7.04 -4.33 10.64
CA TYR A 151 -7.29 -5.15 9.45
C TYR A 151 -7.73 -6.57 9.84
N PRO A 152 -8.28 -7.38 8.92
CA PRO A 152 -8.64 -8.77 9.16
C PRO A 152 -7.43 -9.71 9.02
N LYS A 153 -7.51 -10.86 9.69
CA LYS A 153 -6.46 -11.91 9.71
C LYS A 153 -6.50 -12.73 8.43
N TRP A 154 -6.05 -12.15 7.32
CA TRP A 154 -6.01 -12.77 6.00
C TRP A 154 -4.59 -13.21 5.64
N ALA A 155 -4.45 -14.19 4.74
CA ALA A 155 -3.15 -14.68 4.28
C ALA A 155 -2.34 -13.59 3.57
N THR A 156 -3.01 -12.60 2.99
CA THR A 156 -2.41 -11.44 2.31
C THR A 156 -2.13 -10.25 3.22
N PHE A 157 -2.38 -10.38 4.53
CA PHE A 157 -2.14 -9.32 5.51
C PHE A 157 -1.33 -9.82 6.71
N VAL A 158 -0.27 -9.08 7.02
CA VAL A 158 0.52 -9.31 8.24
C VAL A 158 0.37 -8.10 9.15
N GLN A 159 -0.52 -8.26 10.13
CA GLN A 159 -0.88 -7.24 11.10
C GLN A 159 0.22 -7.03 12.13
N SER A 160 0.27 -5.81 12.69
CA SER A 160 1.04 -5.52 13.90
C SER A 160 0.65 -6.45 15.06
N ILE A 161 1.58 -6.66 16.00
CA ILE A 161 1.29 -7.36 17.24
C ILE A 161 0.92 -6.29 18.28
N PRO A 162 -0.37 -6.13 18.65
CA PRO A 162 -0.73 -5.21 19.73
C PRO A 162 -0.22 -5.77 21.05
N LEU A 163 0.41 -4.92 21.86
CA LEU A 163 0.94 -5.28 23.18
C LEU A 163 1.81 -6.55 23.14
N PRO A 164 2.95 -6.52 22.41
CA PRO A 164 3.77 -7.71 22.21
C PRO A 164 4.23 -8.31 23.56
N GLN A 165 4.13 -9.63 23.67
CA GLN A 165 4.50 -10.37 24.87
C GLN A 165 5.80 -11.14 24.64
N GLY A 166 6.80 -10.84 25.45
CA GLY A 166 8.13 -11.47 25.40
C GLY A 166 9.06 -10.92 24.31
N PRO A 167 10.36 -11.27 24.36
CA PRO A 167 11.39 -10.66 23.51
C PRO A 167 11.15 -10.83 22.00
N LYS A 168 10.74 -12.03 21.56
CA LYS A 168 10.49 -12.32 20.14
C LYS A 168 9.40 -11.43 19.56
N ALA A 169 8.25 -11.35 20.25
CA ALA A 169 7.11 -10.57 19.79
C ALA A 169 7.43 -9.07 19.79
N SER A 170 8.17 -8.59 20.79
CA SER A 170 8.59 -7.19 20.88
C SER A 170 9.55 -6.82 19.75
N LEU A 171 10.54 -7.67 19.48
CA LEU A 171 11.48 -7.47 18.39
C LEU A 171 10.76 -7.44 17.04
N PHE A 172 9.88 -8.42 16.78
CA PHE A 172 9.07 -8.43 15.56
C PHE A 172 8.22 -7.16 15.43
N ALA A 173 7.53 -6.76 16.50
CA ALA A 173 6.67 -5.57 16.48
C ALA A 173 7.47 -4.30 16.14
N THR A 174 8.64 -4.11 16.76
CA THR A 174 9.52 -2.96 16.48
C THR A 174 9.98 -2.93 15.03
N HIS A 175 10.47 -4.06 14.50
CA HIS A 175 10.94 -4.12 13.11
C HIS A 175 9.79 -3.93 12.12
N GLN A 176 8.64 -4.54 12.38
CA GLN A 176 7.46 -4.42 11.53
C GLN A 176 6.98 -2.97 11.50
N GLU A 177 6.92 -2.30 12.64
CA GLU A 177 6.38 -0.95 12.74
C GLU A 177 7.16 0.04 11.86
N VAL A 178 8.49 -0.08 11.81
CA VAL A 178 9.35 0.75 10.94
C VAL A 178 9.00 0.57 9.46
N VAL A 179 8.78 -0.67 9.02
CA VAL A 179 8.49 -0.97 7.61
C VAL A 179 7.04 -0.63 7.27
N ARG A 180 6.10 -0.89 8.19
CA ARG A 180 4.68 -0.56 8.02
C ARG A 180 4.45 0.95 7.89
N LYS A 181 5.16 1.77 8.68
CA LYS A 181 5.08 3.25 8.65
C LYS A 181 5.49 3.91 7.32
N VAL A 182 5.93 3.14 6.32
CA VAL A 182 6.19 3.65 4.97
C VAL A 182 4.96 4.33 4.36
N VAL A 183 3.79 3.72 4.41
CA VAL A 183 2.56 4.31 3.86
C VAL A 183 2.15 5.60 4.59
N GLU A 184 2.30 5.65 5.92
CA GLU A 184 2.09 6.88 6.70
C GLU A 184 3.08 7.98 6.27
N ARG A 185 4.35 7.62 6.01
CA ARG A 185 5.33 8.55 5.45
C ARG A 185 4.92 9.04 4.07
N VAL A 186 4.39 8.18 3.22
CA VAL A 186 3.87 8.58 1.89
C VAL A 186 2.74 9.60 2.04
N PHE A 187 1.81 9.41 2.98
CA PHE A 187 0.78 10.41 3.26
C PHE A 187 1.37 11.75 3.71
N GLY A 188 2.37 11.73 4.60
CA GLY A 188 3.07 12.94 5.01
C GLY A 188 3.75 13.67 3.85
N VAL A 189 4.39 12.94 2.93
CA VAL A 189 5.01 13.51 1.72
C VAL A 189 3.93 14.06 0.77
N LEU A 190 2.84 13.32 0.56
CA LEU A 190 1.73 13.75 -0.29
C LEU A 190 1.11 15.06 0.24
N GLN A 191 0.90 15.17 1.55
CA GLN A 191 0.44 16.39 2.20
C GLN A 191 1.47 17.53 2.13
N ALA A 192 2.76 17.22 2.21
CA ALA A 192 3.80 18.24 2.09
C ALA A 192 3.91 18.80 0.66
N ARG A 193 3.73 17.96 -0.36
CA ARG A 193 3.80 18.33 -1.78
C ARG A 193 2.57 19.12 -2.25
N PHE A 194 1.39 18.77 -1.77
CA PHE A 194 0.14 19.35 -2.26
C PHE A 194 -0.62 20.07 -1.15
N ALA A 195 -0.61 21.41 -1.18
CA ALA A 195 -1.31 22.21 -0.18
C ALA A 195 -2.81 21.90 -0.14
N ILE A 196 -3.41 21.54 -1.28
CA ILE A 196 -4.80 21.09 -1.36
C ILE A 196 -5.06 19.83 -0.52
N VAL A 197 -4.11 18.90 -0.42
CA VAL A 197 -4.23 17.67 0.39
C VAL A 197 -3.92 17.93 1.87
N LYS A 198 -3.00 18.87 2.16
CA LYS A 198 -2.66 19.29 3.52
C LYS A 198 -3.83 19.92 4.26
N ASN A 199 -4.61 20.74 3.55
CA ASN A 199 -5.71 21.52 4.13
C ASN A 199 -7.04 20.78 4.03
N PRO A 200 -8.03 21.06 4.91
CA PRO A 200 -9.37 20.49 4.78
C PRO A 200 -10.01 20.75 3.42
N ALA A 201 -10.68 19.75 2.85
CA ALA A 201 -11.38 19.89 1.58
C ALA A 201 -12.50 20.94 1.68
N LEU A 202 -12.42 21.96 0.83
CA LEU A 202 -13.38 23.08 0.76
C LEU A 202 -14.47 22.88 -0.31
N LEU A 203 -14.26 21.99 -1.26
CA LEU A 203 -15.24 21.72 -2.30
C LEU A 203 -16.46 20.97 -1.73
N TRP A 204 -17.62 21.19 -2.34
CA TRP A 204 -18.88 20.52 -1.95
C TRP A 204 -19.12 19.23 -2.72
N ASP A 205 -18.46 19.06 -3.87
CA ASP A 205 -18.69 17.96 -4.80
C ASP A 205 -17.69 16.82 -4.55
N LYS A 206 -18.19 15.72 -3.98
CA LYS A 206 -17.41 14.52 -3.70
C LYS A 206 -16.69 13.95 -4.93
N ILE A 207 -17.31 13.99 -6.11
CA ILE A 207 -16.72 13.43 -7.33
C ILE A 207 -15.51 14.27 -7.75
N LYS A 208 -15.62 15.61 -7.66
CA LYS A 208 -14.49 16.51 -7.94
C LYS A 208 -13.35 16.31 -6.95
N ILE A 209 -13.67 16.22 -5.65
CA ILE A 209 -12.67 15.95 -4.59
C ILE A 209 -11.92 14.65 -4.89
N GLY A 210 -12.62 13.60 -5.32
CA GLY A 210 -11.97 12.34 -5.68
C GLY A 210 -11.06 12.43 -6.90
N LYS A 211 -11.43 13.22 -7.91
CA LYS A 211 -10.58 13.47 -9.08
C LYS A 211 -9.32 14.27 -8.71
N ILE A 212 -9.45 15.27 -7.83
CA ILE A 212 -8.31 16.01 -7.29
C ILE A 212 -7.34 15.08 -6.59
N MET A 213 -7.83 14.27 -5.64
CA MET A 213 -6.99 13.33 -4.89
C MET A 213 -6.27 12.36 -5.84
N ARG A 214 -6.98 11.80 -6.82
CA ARG A 214 -6.39 10.90 -7.81
C ARG A 214 -5.32 11.58 -8.66
N ALA A 215 -5.55 12.83 -9.08
CA ALA A 215 -4.55 13.60 -9.82
C ALA A 215 -3.31 13.92 -8.96
N CYS A 216 -3.48 14.28 -7.68
CA CYS A 216 -2.35 14.47 -6.76
C CYS A 216 -1.50 13.20 -6.62
N ILE A 217 -2.13 12.02 -6.54
CA ILE A 217 -1.41 10.74 -6.43
C ILE A 217 -0.64 10.42 -7.71
N ILE A 218 -1.23 10.67 -8.88
CA ILE A 218 -0.56 10.49 -10.18
C ILE A 218 0.67 11.38 -10.26
N LEU A 219 0.51 12.67 -9.98
CA LEU A 219 1.62 13.62 -10.00
C LEU A 219 2.68 13.30 -8.94
N HIS A 220 2.27 12.83 -7.77
CA HIS A 220 3.19 12.35 -6.74
C HIS A 220 4.09 11.24 -7.28
N ASN A 221 3.52 10.23 -7.95
CA ASN A 221 4.29 9.14 -8.52
C ASN A 221 5.18 9.59 -9.69
N MET A 222 4.73 10.54 -10.51
CA MET A 222 5.58 11.18 -11.53
C MET A 222 6.80 11.87 -10.91
N ILE A 223 6.61 12.62 -9.82
CA ILE A 223 7.72 13.27 -9.09
C ILE A 223 8.63 12.21 -8.45
N VAL A 224 8.06 11.13 -7.89
CA VAL A 224 8.87 10.01 -7.33
C VAL A 224 9.73 9.36 -8.41
N GLU A 225 9.24 9.21 -9.64
CA GLU A 225 10.02 8.69 -10.75
C GLU A 225 11.16 9.65 -11.13
N ASP A 226 10.87 10.92 -11.35
CA ASP A 226 11.86 11.95 -11.70
C ASP A 226 12.96 12.07 -10.64
N GLU A 227 12.60 12.05 -9.36
CA GLU A 227 13.56 12.11 -8.25
C GLU A 227 14.40 10.83 -8.10
N ARG A 228 13.97 9.68 -8.62
CA ARG A 228 14.79 8.45 -8.58
C ARG A 228 16.06 8.59 -9.39
N ASP A 229 15.98 9.24 -10.54
CA ASP A 229 17.13 9.45 -11.43
C ASP A 229 18.15 10.43 -10.84
N GLY A 230 17.74 11.30 -9.91
CA GLY A 230 18.62 12.20 -9.15
C GLY A 230 19.24 11.60 -7.87
N TYR A 231 18.68 10.51 -7.34
CA TYR A 231 19.02 9.94 -6.01
C TYR A 231 19.49 8.47 -6.05
N THR A 232 19.95 7.94 -7.19
CA THR A 232 20.43 6.55 -7.30
C THR A 232 21.74 6.32 -6.53
N GLN A 233 21.62 6.19 -5.21
CA GLN A 233 22.52 5.42 -4.36
C GLN A 233 21.93 4.03 -4.06
N PHE A 234 21.22 3.46 -5.04
CA PHE A 234 20.98 2.02 -5.13
C PHE A 234 21.29 1.62 -6.56
N ASP A 235 22.53 1.21 -6.76
CA ASP A 235 22.99 0.64 -8.01
C ASP A 235 22.17 -0.62 -8.32
N VAL A 236 21.42 -0.58 -9.42
CA VAL A 236 20.65 -1.72 -9.93
C VAL A 236 21.56 -2.93 -10.19
N SER A 237 22.87 -2.71 -10.39
CA SER A 237 23.87 -3.76 -10.55
C SER A 237 24.16 -4.56 -9.26
N VAL A 238 23.84 -4.03 -8.07
CA VAL A 238 23.96 -4.78 -6.79
C VAL A 238 22.93 -5.91 -6.69
N PHE A 239 21.79 -5.78 -7.38
CA PHE A 239 20.73 -6.80 -7.46
C PHE A 239 21.02 -7.85 -8.54
N ALA A 240 21.97 -7.58 -9.44
CA ALA A 240 22.50 -8.54 -10.41
C ALA A 240 23.63 -9.38 -9.78
N GLN A 241 23.39 -10.03 -8.65
CA GLN A 241 24.30 -11.09 -8.18
C GLN A 241 24.18 -12.33 -9.10
N PRO A 242 25.31 -12.98 -9.43
CA PRO A 242 25.35 -14.15 -10.30
C PRO A 242 24.72 -15.36 -9.60
N GLU A 243 23.62 -15.85 -10.16
CA GLU A 243 22.97 -17.19 -10.09
C GLU A 243 23.06 -18.13 -8.86
N SER A 244 23.70 -17.80 -7.74
CA SER A 244 23.68 -18.66 -6.55
C SER A 244 22.82 -18.06 -5.44
N SER A 245 21.64 -18.66 -5.24
CA SER A 245 20.66 -18.45 -4.15
C SER A 245 19.49 -17.44 -4.34
N ARG A 246 19.01 -17.20 -5.57
CA ARG A 246 17.67 -16.60 -5.75
C ARG A 246 16.59 -17.65 -5.44
N ILE A 247 15.86 -17.47 -4.34
CA ILE A 247 14.74 -18.35 -3.91
C ILE A 247 13.38 -17.65 -4.08
N LEU A 248 13.39 -16.36 -4.45
CA LEU A 248 12.21 -15.57 -4.80
C LEU A 248 12.01 -15.58 -6.32
N GLU A 249 10.82 -15.96 -6.77
CA GLU A 249 10.50 -16.03 -8.19
C GLU A 249 9.09 -15.49 -8.49
N VAL A 250 9.01 -14.62 -9.49
CA VAL A 250 7.75 -14.20 -10.12
C VAL A 250 7.60 -14.92 -11.45
N ASP A 251 6.42 -15.47 -11.72
CA ASP A 251 6.13 -16.09 -13.02
C ASP A 251 5.93 -15.02 -14.11
N PHE A 252 6.99 -14.78 -14.91
CA PHE A 252 6.97 -13.85 -16.04
C PHE A 252 6.21 -14.37 -17.27
N THR A 253 5.85 -15.66 -17.30
CA THR A 253 5.11 -16.26 -18.44
C THR A 253 3.59 -16.14 -18.29
N TYR A 254 3.12 -15.51 -17.22
CA TYR A 254 1.71 -15.44 -16.87
C TYR A 254 0.91 -14.48 -17.76
N SER A 255 -0.08 -15.01 -18.49
CA SER A 255 -1.01 -14.20 -19.30
C SER A 255 -2.17 -13.68 -18.45
N THR A 256 -2.39 -12.36 -18.48
CA THR A 256 -3.51 -11.68 -17.80
C THR A 256 -4.89 -11.94 -18.44
N TYR A 257 -4.94 -12.64 -19.58
CA TYR A 257 -6.16 -12.91 -20.37
C TYR A 257 -6.96 -14.15 -19.93
N MET A 258 -6.66 -14.76 -18.79
CA MET A 258 -7.42 -15.90 -18.28
C MET A 258 -8.80 -15.47 -17.75
N HIS A 259 -9.88 -15.94 -18.39
CA HIS A 259 -11.25 -15.77 -17.91
C HIS A 259 -11.50 -16.66 -16.70
N SER A 260 -11.65 -16.07 -15.51
CA SER A 260 -11.91 -16.81 -14.27
C SER A 260 -13.37 -17.30 -14.20
N ASN A 261 -13.58 -18.62 -14.07
CA ASN A 261 -14.88 -19.21 -13.76
C ASN A 261 -15.26 -18.93 -12.29
N LEU A 262 -16.56 -18.80 -11.98
CA LEU A 262 -17.09 -18.42 -10.65
C LEU A 262 -16.59 -19.32 -9.51
N GLY A 263 -16.40 -20.62 -9.79
CA GLY A 263 -15.83 -21.59 -8.84
C GLY A 263 -14.36 -21.33 -8.49
N ASN A 264 -13.56 -20.85 -9.45
CA ASN A 264 -12.16 -20.47 -9.21
C ASN A 264 -12.08 -19.22 -8.34
N MET A 265 -12.99 -18.26 -8.53
CA MET A 265 -13.04 -17.03 -7.73
C MET A 265 -13.34 -17.31 -6.25
N MET A 266 -14.25 -18.25 -5.95
CA MET A 266 -14.54 -18.68 -4.57
C MET A 266 -13.33 -19.36 -3.92
N SER A 267 -12.64 -20.25 -4.65
CA SER A 267 -11.44 -20.93 -4.16
C SER A 267 -10.31 -19.93 -3.86
N ILE A 268 -10.05 -18.98 -4.75
CA ILE A 268 -9.03 -17.95 -4.53
C ILE A 268 -9.41 -17.04 -3.36
N ARG A 269 -10.68 -16.66 -3.24
CA ARG A 269 -11.17 -15.88 -2.09
C ARG A 269 -10.91 -16.58 -0.77
N ASN A 270 -11.15 -17.89 -0.70
CA ASN A 270 -10.86 -18.69 0.49
C ASN A 270 -9.37 -18.72 0.81
N ARG A 271 -8.50 -18.85 -0.20
CA ARG A 271 -7.03 -18.81 -0.02
C ARG A 271 -6.55 -17.45 0.47
N VAL A 272 -7.04 -16.35 -0.11
CA VAL A 272 -6.68 -14.98 0.31
C VAL A 272 -7.08 -14.74 1.77
N ARG A 273 -8.25 -15.24 2.18
CA ARG A 273 -8.80 -15.04 3.53
C ARG A 273 -8.43 -16.17 4.50
N ASP A 274 -7.51 -17.05 4.14
CA ASP A 274 -7.15 -18.23 4.93
C ASP A 274 -6.45 -17.82 6.24
N ARG A 275 -7.10 -18.11 7.35
CA ARG A 275 -6.61 -17.78 8.70
C ARG A 275 -5.47 -18.67 9.15
N THR A 276 -5.43 -19.91 8.67
CA THR A 276 -4.38 -20.88 9.02
C THR A 276 -3.07 -20.46 8.36
N ILE A 277 -3.12 -20.13 7.06
CA ILE A 277 -1.95 -19.60 6.34
C ILE A 277 -1.49 -18.29 6.97
N HIS A 278 -2.42 -17.38 7.30
CA HIS A 278 -2.09 -16.14 8.02
C HIS A 278 -1.31 -16.39 9.33
N GLN A 279 -1.80 -17.30 10.18
CA GLN A 279 -1.17 -17.60 11.46
C GLN A 279 0.22 -18.21 11.28
N GLN A 280 0.37 -19.14 10.33
CA GLN A 280 1.63 -19.79 10.02
C GLN A 280 2.65 -18.77 9.50
N LEU A 281 2.28 -17.98 8.49
CA LEU A 281 3.14 -16.95 7.91
C LEU A 281 3.61 -15.94 8.97
N LYS A 282 2.68 -15.47 9.82
CA LYS A 282 3.02 -14.52 10.89
C LYS A 282 3.98 -15.15 11.91
N ALA A 283 3.78 -16.41 12.31
CA ALA A 283 4.67 -17.11 13.22
C ALA A 283 6.07 -17.33 12.60
N ASP A 284 6.13 -17.70 11.32
CA ASP A 284 7.38 -17.89 10.59
C ASP A 284 8.15 -16.59 10.43
N LEU A 285 7.48 -15.47 10.17
CA LEU A 285 8.11 -14.15 10.09
C LEU A 285 8.65 -13.70 11.46
N VAL A 286 7.91 -13.96 12.55
CA VAL A 286 8.40 -13.69 13.93
C VAL A 286 9.67 -14.49 14.19
N GLU A 287 9.69 -15.78 13.85
CA GLU A 287 10.86 -16.62 14.04
C GLU A 287 12.02 -16.21 13.13
N HIS A 288 11.75 -15.85 11.88
CA HIS A 288 12.75 -15.39 10.93
C HIS A 288 13.47 -14.12 11.42
N ILE A 289 12.71 -13.12 11.90
CA ILE A 289 13.30 -11.90 12.48
C ILE A 289 14.09 -12.23 13.74
N TRP A 290 13.57 -13.11 14.60
CA TRP A 290 14.27 -13.54 15.81
C TRP A 290 15.60 -14.23 15.51
N GLN A 291 15.64 -15.18 14.57
CA GLN A 291 16.87 -15.88 14.18
C GLN A 291 17.94 -14.95 13.61
N LYS A 292 17.53 -13.82 13.02
CA LYS A 292 18.45 -12.85 12.42
C LYS A 292 18.98 -11.80 13.39
N PHE A 293 18.16 -11.36 14.35
CA PHE A 293 18.50 -10.23 15.22
C PHE A 293 18.44 -10.53 16.72
N GLY A 294 17.74 -11.58 17.14
CA GLY A 294 17.51 -11.93 18.54
C GLY A 294 18.73 -12.45 19.29
N THR A 295 19.77 -12.91 18.57
CA THR A 295 21.02 -13.39 19.17
C THR A 295 22.11 -12.32 19.27
N ASN A 296 21.90 -11.13 18.68
CA ASN A 296 22.86 -10.02 18.68
C ASN A 296 22.49 -8.92 19.68
N GLN A 297 21.47 -9.15 20.52
CA GLN A 297 21.16 -8.28 21.65
C GLN A 297 21.82 -8.87 22.90
N ASP A 298 23.11 -8.55 23.08
CA ASP A 298 23.63 -8.46 24.43
C ASP A 298 22.83 -7.35 25.13
N PHE A 299 22.03 -7.75 26.12
CA PHE A 299 21.35 -6.81 27.01
C PHE A 299 22.39 -6.28 27.99
N ASP A 300 23.12 -5.23 27.60
CA ASP A 300 23.88 -4.36 28.50
C ASP A 300 23.30 -2.93 28.46
#